data_AF-A0A7J7DML3-F1
#
_entry.id   AF-A0A7J7DML3-F1
#
_cell.length_a   1.000
_cell.length_b   1.000
_cell.length_c   1.000
_cell.angle_alpha   90.00
_cell.angle_beta   90.00
_cell.angle_gamma   90.00
#
_symmetry.space_group_name_H-M   'P 1'
#
loop_
_entity.id
_entity.type
_entity.pdbx_description
1 polymer ?
#
loop_
_entity_poly.entity_id
_entity_poly.type
_entity_poly.pdbx_seq_one_letter_code
_entity_poly.pdbx_strand_id
1 'polypeptide(L)'
;MIHRALKLSRLANTIAIPTRLGLISVHSRSPSPSPAVRLLHDGTDVLAVKPVALQMTDYAFSHARSQKSDESYAQGLLILEQCLSTQSGDSHDTDSQNSKGMVLLAMATLLADRGNFNEAMEKLQMVQGLTQSSLAVRVAATEALVGLNLELGHVYLRSSRPGSLVHRDVYFLPDDTSSVLADKCLELFDKDEPRGSAGGYLAVEARAKAVKGLVEHVRGNLEPVKSCFQAFLVVEDSAGSSAALSYGEFLHGTRNFSLAKELYQNVIQSVGGNKGFGNICTLAACNMAPDEVLLAATCALGQLEAHTGNFDDAEEILTRALTKTEEQYGTCHPKVGVVLTCLALMFRSKAKQEHSSALLIQEGLYRRAIELLKALPLESEETMGSRRDIVALARGGYAQALSVQQNRKNEGGKMKRWAESAWGSHRMSLAEALDLSESSGKVPIIDVRISRVL
;
A
#
# COMPACT_ATOMS: atom_id res chain seq x y z
N MET A 1 -17.31 -14.06 -21.66
CA MET A 1 -17.07 -15.22 -22.57
C MET A 1 -15.80 -15.94 -22.14
N ILE A 2 -15.94 -17.21 -21.79
CA ILE A 2 -14.95 -18.05 -21.10
C ILE A 2 -13.94 -18.59 -22.12
N HIS A 3 -12.71 -18.05 -22.17
CA HIS A 3 -11.55 -18.71 -22.80
C HIS A 3 -10.21 -18.04 -22.45
N ARG A 4 -9.75 -18.17 -21.20
CA ARG A 4 -8.32 -17.97 -20.86
C ARG A 4 -7.84 -18.58 -19.52
N ALA A 5 -8.49 -19.63 -19.03
CA ALA A 5 -8.16 -20.25 -17.73
C ALA A 5 -7.72 -21.73 -17.78
N LEU A 6 -7.31 -22.25 -18.94
CA LEU A 6 -6.88 -23.65 -19.07
C LEU A 6 -5.65 -23.77 -19.96
N LYS A 7 -4.46 -23.51 -19.41
CA LYS A 7 -3.18 -24.00 -19.96
C LYS A 7 -2.01 -23.82 -18.98
N LEU A 8 -2.09 -24.43 -17.80
CA LEU A 8 -0.89 -24.71 -16.98
C LEU A 8 -1.06 -26.05 -16.25
N SER A 9 -0.91 -27.14 -17.01
CA SER A 9 -0.56 -28.45 -16.45
C SER A 9 0.09 -29.27 -17.56
N ARG A 10 1.22 -29.90 -17.25
CA ARG A 10 2.10 -30.76 -18.10
C ARG A 10 3.25 -30.02 -18.79
N LEU A 11 4.44 -30.04 -18.20
CA LEU A 11 5.42 -31.11 -18.39
C LEU A 11 6.73 -30.78 -17.66
N ALA A 12 7.15 -31.70 -16.79
CA ALA A 12 8.52 -31.81 -16.31
C ALA A 12 9.23 -32.93 -17.09
N ASN A 13 10.55 -32.79 -17.19
CA ASN A 13 11.57 -33.79 -17.54
C ASN A 13 11.68 -34.26 -19.00
N THR A 14 12.71 -33.77 -19.70
CA THR A 14 13.72 -34.66 -20.31
C THR A 14 15.04 -33.92 -20.55
N ILE A 15 16.15 -34.53 -20.08
CA ILE A 15 17.55 -34.16 -20.34
C ILE A 15 18.04 -35.01 -21.51
N ALA A 16 18.69 -34.42 -22.53
CA ALA A 16 19.90 -34.95 -23.20
C ALA A 16 20.39 -34.02 -24.33
N ILE A 17 21.72 -33.93 -24.44
CA ILE A 17 22.61 -33.06 -25.25
C ILE A 17 23.22 -33.95 -26.41
N PRO A 18 24.07 -33.49 -27.36
CA PRO A 18 24.05 -32.39 -28.34
C PRO A 18 24.18 -32.89 -29.82
N THR A 19 24.03 -32.00 -30.81
CA THR A 19 24.80 -32.10 -32.07
C THR A 19 25.20 -30.72 -32.61
N ARG A 20 26.49 -30.60 -32.91
CA ARG A 20 27.18 -29.50 -33.61
C ARG A 20 26.66 -29.33 -35.04
N LEU A 21 26.61 -28.10 -35.56
CA LEU A 21 27.49 -27.55 -36.62
C LEU A 21 26.94 -26.21 -37.13
N GLY A 22 27.81 -25.23 -37.34
CA GLY A 22 27.49 -24.04 -38.15
C GLY A 22 28.08 -22.72 -37.64
N LEU A 23 29.40 -22.57 -37.72
CA LEU A 23 30.12 -21.30 -37.62
C LEU A 23 29.71 -20.34 -38.74
N ILE A 24 29.20 -19.15 -38.42
CA ILE A 24 29.48 -17.91 -39.17
C ILE A 24 29.66 -16.76 -38.18
N SER A 25 30.91 -16.32 -38.07
CA SER A 25 31.33 -15.09 -37.38
C SER A 25 31.04 -13.90 -38.28
N VAL A 26 30.30 -12.91 -37.77
CA VAL A 26 30.31 -11.54 -38.30
C VAL A 26 30.57 -10.60 -37.13
N HIS A 27 31.82 -10.17 -37.04
CA HIS A 27 32.22 -9.02 -36.23
C HIS A 27 31.57 -7.76 -36.81
N SER A 28 30.70 -7.11 -36.04
CA SER A 28 30.44 -5.68 -36.20
C SER A 28 30.41 -5.03 -34.83
N ARG A 29 31.51 -4.34 -34.52
CA ARG A 29 31.55 -3.31 -33.48
C ARG A 29 30.50 -2.27 -33.84
N SER A 30 29.62 -1.95 -32.90
CA SER A 30 28.90 -0.67 -32.91
C SER A 30 29.16 0.06 -31.59
N PRO A 31 29.27 1.40 -31.64
CA PRO A 31 29.83 2.19 -30.57
C PRO A 31 28.75 2.61 -29.57
N SER A 32 29.18 2.91 -28.34
CA SER A 32 28.42 3.75 -27.43
C SER A 32 28.07 5.09 -28.09
N PRO A 33 26.88 5.62 -27.82
CA PRO A 33 26.86 6.97 -27.32
C PRO A 33 25.85 7.11 -26.17
N SER A 34 26.38 7.49 -25.01
CA SER A 34 25.64 8.36 -24.10
C SER A 34 25.41 9.71 -24.77
N PRO A 35 24.20 10.28 -24.67
CA PRO A 35 24.07 11.72 -24.54
C PRO A 35 23.52 12.03 -23.14
N ALA A 36 24.23 12.92 -22.45
CA ALA A 36 23.76 13.60 -21.27
C ALA A 36 22.41 14.26 -21.57
N VAL A 37 21.35 13.78 -20.93
CA VAL A 37 20.07 14.50 -20.88
C VAL A 37 20.31 15.70 -19.97
N ARG A 38 20.60 16.85 -20.59
CA ARG A 38 20.38 18.15 -19.94
C ARG A 38 18.87 18.29 -19.77
N LEU A 39 18.36 17.88 -18.60
CA LEU A 39 17.03 18.24 -18.15
C LEU A 39 17.00 19.77 -18.03
N LEU A 40 16.25 20.39 -18.94
CA LEU A 40 15.85 21.78 -18.81
C LEU A 40 14.99 21.86 -17.54
N HIS A 41 15.48 22.62 -16.57
CA HIS A 41 14.76 22.98 -15.35
C HIS A 41 13.53 23.80 -15.74
N ASP A 42 12.38 23.14 -15.84
CA ASP A 42 11.10 23.79 -15.59
C ASP A 42 10.90 23.81 -14.07
N GLY A 43 10.41 24.93 -13.54
CA GLY A 43 10.48 25.35 -12.12
C GLY A 43 9.79 24.42 -11.12
N THR A 44 10.33 23.21 -10.95
CA THR A 44 9.89 22.22 -9.97
C THR A 44 10.67 22.42 -8.68
N ASP A 45 9.96 22.44 -7.55
CA ASP A 45 10.56 22.42 -6.21
C ASP A 45 11.33 21.09 -6.01
N VAL A 46 12.60 21.08 -6.42
CA VAL A 46 13.47 19.91 -6.33
C VAL A 46 13.98 19.77 -4.90
N LEU A 47 13.81 18.58 -4.32
CA LEU A 47 14.38 18.27 -3.00
C LEU A 47 15.90 18.34 -3.10
N ALA A 48 16.54 19.21 -2.30
CA ALA A 48 17.99 19.35 -2.29
C ALA A 48 18.64 18.08 -1.71
N VAL A 49 19.11 17.21 -2.61
CA VAL A 49 19.73 15.92 -2.31
C VAL A 49 20.98 15.74 -3.16
N LYS A 50 22.01 15.14 -2.58
CA LYS A 50 23.21 14.72 -3.30
C LYS A 50 22.84 13.74 -4.44
N PRO A 51 23.21 14.03 -5.71
CA PRO A 51 22.86 13.18 -6.85
C PRO A 51 23.31 11.72 -6.72
N VAL A 52 24.43 11.48 -6.04
CA VAL A 52 24.94 10.12 -5.78
C VAL A 52 23.96 9.31 -4.92
N ALA A 53 23.34 9.93 -3.91
CA ALA A 53 22.37 9.25 -3.04
C ALA A 53 21.11 8.84 -3.82
N LEU A 54 20.63 9.71 -4.72
CA LEU A 54 19.53 9.41 -5.64
C LEU A 54 19.87 8.22 -6.54
N GLN A 55 21.01 8.27 -7.22
CA GLN A 55 21.43 7.21 -8.14
C GLN A 55 21.60 5.85 -7.44
N MET A 56 22.19 5.84 -6.24
CA MET A 56 22.33 4.61 -5.44
C MET A 56 20.98 4.08 -4.99
N THR A 57 20.04 4.97 -4.66
CA THR A 57 18.67 4.60 -4.29
C THR A 57 17.92 3.96 -5.45
N ASP A 58 17.96 4.59 -6.63
CA ASP A 58 17.33 4.07 -7.84
C ASP A 58 17.93 2.73 -8.25
N TYR A 59 19.25 2.59 -8.17
CA TYR A 59 19.95 1.32 -8.44
C TYR A 59 19.53 0.23 -7.47
N ALA A 60 19.49 0.52 -6.16
CA ALA A 60 19.08 -0.45 -5.14
C ALA A 60 17.65 -0.94 -5.37
N PHE A 61 16.70 -0.03 -5.68
CA PHE A 61 15.33 -0.41 -6.03
C PHE A 61 15.26 -1.26 -7.29
N SER A 62 15.93 -0.83 -8.37
CA SER A 62 15.94 -1.56 -9.63
C SER A 62 16.52 -2.97 -9.46
N HIS A 63 17.60 -3.11 -8.70
CA HIS A 63 18.24 -4.39 -8.42
C HIS A 63 17.33 -5.31 -7.60
N ALA A 64 16.80 -4.83 -6.47
CA ALA A 64 15.92 -5.61 -5.61
C ALA A 64 14.63 -6.06 -6.32
N ARG A 65 13.98 -5.14 -7.06
CA ARG A 65 12.68 -5.40 -7.69
C ARG A 65 12.77 -6.17 -9.00
N SER A 66 13.92 -6.18 -9.68
CA SER A 66 14.10 -6.95 -10.93
C SER A 66 14.22 -8.45 -10.67
N GLN A 67 14.96 -8.86 -9.64
CA GLN A 67 15.18 -10.28 -9.34
C GLN A 67 14.17 -10.84 -8.34
N LYS A 68 13.58 -10.00 -7.49
CA LYS A 68 12.55 -10.36 -6.50
C LYS A 68 12.94 -11.51 -5.56
N SER A 69 14.24 -11.68 -5.32
CA SER A 69 14.80 -12.72 -4.45
C SER A 69 15.27 -12.12 -3.12
N ASP A 70 15.29 -12.93 -2.07
CA ASP A 70 15.85 -12.59 -0.75
C ASP A 70 17.25 -11.99 -0.85
N GLU A 71 18.07 -12.60 -1.70
CA GLU A 71 19.43 -12.14 -1.97
C GLU A 71 19.46 -10.76 -2.63
N SER A 72 18.62 -10.51 -3.64
CA SER A 72 18.60 -9.22 -4.34
C SER A 72 18.13 -8.07 -3.44
N TYR A 73 17.17 -8.31 -2.55
CA TYR A 73 16.74 -7.32 -1.56
C TYR A 73 17.82 -7.06 -0.51
N ALA A 74 18.51 -8.11 -0.03
CA ALA A 74 19.63 -7.95 0.89
C ALA A 74 20.78 -7.15 0.25
N GLN A 75 21.12 -7.44 -1.01
CA GLN A 75 22.11 -6.67 -1.77
C GLN A 75 21.70 -5.21 -1.96
N GLY A 76 20.42 -4.96 -2.28
CA GLY A 76 19.85 -3.61 -2.35
C GLY A 76 20.02 -2.84 -1.04
N LEU A 77 19.71 -3.48 0.10
CA LEU A 77 19.90 -2.88 1.42
C LEU A 77 21.38 -2.59 1.73
N LEU A 78 22.30 -3.50 1.40
CA LEU A 78 23.74 -3.27 1.58
C LEU A 78 24.24 -2.05 0.80
N ILE A 79 23.75 -1.84 -0.42
CA ILE A 79 24.09 -0.65 -1.22
C ILE A 79 23.62 0.63 -0.52
N LEU A 80 22.41 0.62 0.04
CA LEU A 80 21.87 1.76 0.79
C LEU A 80 22.63 2.00 2.11
N GLU A 81 23.03 0.94 2.81
CA GLU A 81 23.87 1.04 4.01
C GLU A 81 25.25 1.63 3.70
N GLN A 82 25.85 1.23 2.58
CA GLN A 82 27.09 1.85 2.09
C GLN A 82 26.87 3.32 1.71
N CYS A 83 25.72 3.67 1.14
CA CYS A 83 25.36 5.05 0.86
C CYS A 83 25.27 5.89 2.15
N LEU A 84 24.69 5.34 3.23
CA LEU A 84 24.63 6.01 4.53
C LEU A 84 26.01 6.16 5.18
N SER A 85 26.83 5.11 5.14
CA SER A 85 28.16 5.14 5.78
C SER A 85 29.12 6.11 5.11
N THR A 86 29.05 6.27 3.78
CA THR A 86 29.82 7.26 3.04
C THR A 86 29.37 8.70 3.29
N GLN A 87 28.14 8.90 3.76
CA GLN A 87 27.58 10.20 4.15
C GLN A 87 27.76 10.52 5.65
N SER A 88 28.46 9.67 6.41
CA SER A 88 28.58 9.76 7.88
C SER A 88 29.42 10.92 8.41
N GLY A 89 29.98 11.79 7.57
CA GLY A 89 30.56 13.05 8.02
C GLY A 89 29.53 13.88 8.81
N ASP A 90 29.97 14.51 9.89
CA ASP A 90 29.21 15.43 10.77
C ASP A 90 28.80 16.74 10.08
N SER A 91 28.50 16.70 8.78
CA SER A 91 27.93 17.84 8.09
C SER A 91 26.48 18.02 8.57
N HIS A 92 26.26 19.04 9.39
CA HIS A 92 24.93 19.52 9.82
C HIS A 92 24.13 20.20 8.71
N ASP A 93 24.62 20.17 7.48
CA ASP A 93 23.98 20.78 6.32
C ASP A 93 22.69 20.05 5.92
N THR A 94 21.68 20.83 5.55
CA THR A 94 20.32 20.38 5.22
C THR A 94 20.33 19.35 4.09
N ASP A 95 21.15 19.55 3.04
CA ASP A 95 21.24 18.64 1.89
C ASP A 95 21.76 17.26 2.29
N SER A 96 22.70 17.21 3.24
CA SER A 96 23.22 15.94 3.74
C SER A 96 22.22 15.23 4.64
N GLN A 97 21.41 15.95 5.43
CA GLN A 97 20.34 15.32 6.21
C GLN A 97 19.17 14.88 5.33
N ASN A 98 18.81 15.64 4.29
CA ASN A 98 17.83 15.22 3.28
C ASN A 98 18.28 13.94 2.58
N SER A 99 19.56 13.86 2.20
CA SER A 99 20.13 12.66 1.56
C SER A 99 20.09 11.45 2.50
N LYS A 100 20.49 11.62 3.77
CA LYS A 100 20.39 10.56 4.79
C LYS A 100 18.93 10.11 4.98
N GLY A 101 18.01 11.06 5.10
CA GLY A 101 16.59 10.79 5.27
C GLY A 101 16.00 10.03 4.10
N MET A 102 16.30 10.40 2.86
CA MET A 102 15.83 9.65 1.69
C MET A 102 16.37 8.24 1.62
N VAL A 103 17.65 8.02 1.93
CA VAL A 103 18.20 6.65 1.94
C VAL A 103 17.53 5.81 3.02
N LEU A 104 17.25 6.37 4.20
CA LEU A 104 16.48 5.69 5.25
C LEU A 104 15.04 5.37 4.82
N LEU A 105 14.35 6.30 4.13
CA LEU A 105 13.03 6.06 3.53
C LEU A 105 13.06 4.92 2.49
N ALA A 106 14.12 4.87 1.68
CA ALA A 106 14.31 3.81 0.69
C ALA A 106 14.57 2.45 1.35
N MET A 107 15.42 2.40 2.38
CA MET A 107 15.66 1.20 3.18
C MET A 107 14.36 0.70 3.83
N ALA A 108 13.59 1.60 4.44
CA ALA A 108 12.30 1.27 5.03
C ALA A 108 11.34 0.67 4.01
N THR A 109 11.33 1.20 2.78
CA THR A 109 10.49 0.68 1.69
C THR A 109 10.89 -0.74 1.29
N LEU A 110 12.19 -1.00 1.08
CA LEU A 110 12.67 -2.36 0.76
C LEU A 110 12.41 -3.35 1.89
N LEU A 111 12.54 -2.93 3.15
CA LEU A 111 12.21 -3.76 4.32
C LEU A 111 10.70 -4.04 4.41
N ALA A 112 9.86 -3.05 4.13
CA ALA A 112 8.40 -3.21 4.11
C ALA A 112 7.93 -4.14 2.97
N ASP A 113 8.53 -4.05 1.78
CA ASP A 113 8.28 -4.97 0.65
C ASP A 113 8.54 -6.44 1.03
N ARG A 114 9.44 -6.67 2.00
CA ARG A 114 9.81 -7.98 2.54
C ARG A 114 8.93 -8.44 3.72
N GLY A 115 8.07 -7.57 4.24
CA GLY A 115 7.28 -7.82 5.44
C GLY A 115 8.08 -7.62 6.75
N ASN A 116 9.30 -7.08 6.69
CA ASN A 116 10.11 -6.77 7.87
C ASN A 116 9.72 -5.40 8.44
N PHE A 117 8.47 -5.30 8.92
CA PHE A 117 7.89 -4.02 9.32
C PHE A 117 8.58 -3.37 10.53
N ASN A 118 9.07 -4.15 11.49
CA ASN A 118 9.75 -3.60 12.67
C ASN A 118 11.03 -2.84 12.28
N GLU A 119 11.91 -3.47 11.50
CA GLU A 119 13.14 -2.83 11.00
C GLU A 119 12.80 -1.65 10.10
N ALA A 120 11.76 -1.75 9.27
CA ALA A 120 11.29 -0.62 8.46
C ALA A 120 10.90 0.58 9.34
N MET A 121 10.09 0.34 10.39
CA MET A 121 9.68 1.37 11.35
C MET A 121 10.87 1.98 12.08
N GLU A 122 11.88 1.20 12.46
CA GLU A 122 13.13 1.72 13.05
C GLU A 122 13.83 2.69 12.10
N LYS A 123 13.97 2.36 10.81
CA LYS A 123 14.57 3.27 9.82
C LYS A 123 13.77 4.57 9.68
N LEU A 124 12.44 4.50 9.69
CA LEU A 124 11.58 5.69 9.64
C LEU A 124 11.70 6.55 10.91
N GLN A 125 11.83 5.93 12.08
CA GLN A 125 12.08 6.65 13.34
C GLN A 125 13.44 7.35 13.36
N MET A 126 14.48 6.76 12.73
CA MET A 126 15.76 7.44 12.55
C MET A 126 15.63 8.74 11.76
N VAL A 127 14.72 8.80 10.76
CA VAL A 127 14.45 10.04 10.00
C VAL A 127 13.85 11.13 10.90
N GLN A 128 13.01 10.77 11.88
CA GLN A 128 12.45 11.74 12.83
C GLN A 128 13.54 12.40 13.70
N GLY A 129 14.68 11.73 13.90
CA GLY A 129 15.85 12.30 14.57
C GLY A 129 16.67 13.29 13.73
N LEU A 130 16.41 13.42 12.43
CA LEU A 130 17.12 14.32 11.52
C LEU A 130 16.51 15.74 11.58
N THR A 131 16.84 16.48 12.64
CA THR A 131 16.22 17.79 12.94
C THR A 131 16.52 18.90 11.93
N GLN A 132 17.56 18.78 11.11
CA GLN A 132 17.89 19.76 10.05
C GLN A 132 17.42 19.31 8.66
N SER A 133 16.74 18.16 8.57
CA SER A 133 16.12 17.71 7.32
C SER A 133 14.84 18.52 7.02
N SER A 134 14.54 18.63 5.73
CA SER A 134 13.34 19.29 5.22
C SER A 134 12.07 18.68 5.80
N LEU A 135 11.03 19.51 5.88
CA LEU A 135 9.72 19.10 6.37
C LEU A 135 9.15 17.93 5.57
N ALA A 136 9.33 17.94 4.25
CA ALA A 136 8.86 16.86 3.37
C ALA A 136 9.45 15.49 3.71
N VAL A 137 10.74 15.41 4.06
CA VAL A 137 11.40 14.17 4.46
C VAL A 137 10.83 13.65 5.78
N ARG A 138 10.63 14.53 6.76
CA ARG A 138 10.03 14.18 8.07
C ARG A 138 8.56 13.79 7.97
N VAL A 139 7.79 14.50 7.14
CA VAL A 139 6.39 14.19 6.86
C VAL A 139 6.31 12.83 6.16
N ALA A 140 7.07 12.59 5.09
CA ALA A 140 7.10 11.30 4.40
C ALA A 140 7.40 10.12 5.34
N ALA A 141 8.35 10.28 6.27
CA ALA A 141 8.66 9.26 7.26
C ALA A 141 7.49 9.00 8.23
N THR A 142 6.84 10.07 8.69
CA THR A 142 5.73 9.97 9.64
C THR A 142 4.47 9.39 8.99
N GLU A 143 4.20 9.75 7.72
CA GLU A 143 3.12 9.14 6.93
C GLU A 143 3.33 7.64 6.73
N ALA A 144 4.55 7.24 6.37
CA ALA A 144 4.88 5.82 6.23
C ALA A 144 4.76 5.07 7.58
N LEU A 145 5.17 5.68 8.69
CA LEU A 145 4.97 5.11 10.03
C LEU A 145 3.49 4.92 10.34
N VAL A 146 2.65 5.93 10.09
CA VAL A 146 1.20 5.83 10.27
C VAL A 146 0.63 4.71 9.40
N GLY A 147 0.98 4.68 8.12
CA GLY A 147 0.54 3.66 7.18
C GLY A 147 0.91 2.24 7.63
N LEU A 148 2.15 2.01 8.08
CA LEU A 148 2.58 0.70 8.57
C LEU A 148 1.88 0.30 9.87
N ASN A 149 1.65 1.23 10.81
CA ASN A 149 0.90 0.94 12.03
C ASN A 149 -0.54 0.54 11.72
N LEU A 150 -1.19 1.25 10.78
CA LEU A 150 -2.53 0.92 10.31
C LEU A 150 -2.55 -0.48 9.66
N GLU A 151 -1.57 -0.84 8.82
CA GLU A 151 -1.51 -2.18 8.18
C GLU A 151 -1.25 -3.33 9.18
N LEU A 152 -0.45 -3.07 10.22
CA LEU A 152 -0.14 -4.07 11.23
C LEU A 152 -1.32 -4.40 12.14
N GLY A 153 -2.21 -3.44 12.43
CA GLY A 153 -3.55 -3.70 12.97
C GLY A 153 -3.65 -4.66 14.18
N HIS A 154 -2.63 -4.63 15.07
CA HIS A 154 -2.39 -5.39 16.31
C HIS A 154 -1.15 -6.30 16.21
N VAL A 155 -0.05 -5.91 16.86
CA VAL A 155 1.04 -6.83 17.19
C VAL A 155 1.07 -6.97 18.71
N TYR A 156 0.60 -8.10 19.24
CA TYR A 156 0.99 -8.53 20.58
C TYR A 156 2.45 -8.98 20.50
N LEU A 157 3.36 -8.17 21.03
CA LEU A 157 4.66 -8.68 21.45
C LEU A 157 4.44 -9.47 22.74
N ARG A 158 4.24 -10.79 22.64
CA ARG A 158 4.46 -11.65 23.80
C ARG A 158 5.98 -11.67 24.02
N SER A 159 6.45 -10.79 24.91
CA SER A 159 7.80 -10.86 25.45
C SER A 159 8.07 -12.28 25.91
N SER A 160 9.06 -12.93 25.30
CA SER A 160 9.51 -14.28 25.63
C SER A 160 10.23 -14.31 26.98
N ARG A 161 9.55 -13.96 28.08
CA ARG A 161 9.96 -14.31 29.44
C ARG A 161 8.74 -14.61 30.32
N PRO A 162 8.38 -15.88 30.52
CA PRO A 162 7.40 -16.24 31.52
C PRO A 162 8.02 -15.99 32.91
N GLY A 163 7.52 -14.98 33.64
CA GLY A 163 7.85 -14.82 35.07
C GLY A 163 8.02 -13.41 35.65
N SER A 164 7.94 -12.32 34.88
CA SER A 164 8.06 -10.97 35.48
C SER A 164 6.68 -10.35 35.73
N LEU A 165 6.26 -10.29 36.99
CA LEU A 165 5.03 -9.66 37.48
C LEU A 165 5.11 -8.12 37.61
N VAL A 166 6.08 -7.49 36.95
CA VAL A 166 6.28 -6.04 37.04
C VAL A 166 6.58 -5.53 35.65
N HIS A 167 5.53 -5.27 34.86
CA HIS A 167 5.41 -4.17 33.90
C HIS A 167 3.93 -4.14 33.52
N ARG A 168 3.22 -3.13 34.01
CA ARG A 168 1.83 -2.88 33.64
C ARG A 168 1.89 -2.25 32.26
N ASP A 169 1.98 -3.08 31.23
CA ASP A 169 2.04 -2.65 29.84
C ASP A 169 0.82 -1.77 29.54
N VAL A 170 1.05 -0.49 29.28
CA VAL A 170 0.00 0.43 28.83
C VAL A 170 -0.30 0.05 27.38
N TYR A 171 -1.34 -0.75 27.18
CA TYR A 171 -1.80 -1.19 25.87
C TYR A 171 -2.35 0.00 25.08
N PHE A 172 -1.55 0.57 24.19
CA PHE A 172 -2.06 1.49 23.17
C PHE A 172 -2.54 0.67 21.97
N LEU A 173 -3.79 0.90 21.56
CA LEU A 173 -4.30 0.36 20.30
C LEU A 173 -3.47 0.96 19.15
N PRO A 174 -3.11 0.19 18.10
CA PRO A 174 -2.37 0.71 16.94
C PRO A 174 -3.07 1.90 16.24
N ASP A 175 -4.39 2.01 16.38
CA ASP A 175 -5.15 3.15 15.89
C ASP A 175 -4.89 4.42 16.72
N ASP A 176 -4.66 4.26 18.04
CA ASP A 176 -4.27 5.36 18.92
C ASP A 176 -2.81 5.76 18.70
N THR A 177 -1.90 4.80 18.46
CA THR A 177 -0.51 5.13 18.09
C THR A 177 -0.47 5.86 16.75
N SER A 178 -1.26 5.42 15.77
CA SER A 178 -1.40 6.09 14.47
C SER A 178 -1.99 7.50 14.62
N SER A 179 -2.96 7.70 15.51
CA SER A 179 -3.51 9.03 15.82
C SER A 179 -2.44 9.94 16.43
N VAL A 180 -1.71 9.46 17.42
CA VAL A 180 -0.63 10.24 18.07
C VAL A 180 0.47 10.59 17.07
N LEU A 181 0.82 9.68 16.16
CA LEU A 181 1.80 9.95 15.10
C LEU A 181 1.28 10.97 14.09
N ALA A 182 0.00 10.91 13.72
CA ALA A 182 -0.61 11.89 12.85
C ALA A 182 -0.68 13.29 13.50
N ASP A 183 -0.98 13.37 14.80
CA ASP A 183 -0.97 14.63 15.55
C ASP A 183 0.45 15.21 15.62
N LYS A 184 1.46 14.37 15.90
CA LYS A 184 2.87 14.75 15.84
C LYS A 184 3.30 15.24 14.45
N CYS A 185 2.73 14.70 13.39
CA CYS A 185 2.99 15.14 12.01
C CYS A 185 2.53 16.59 11.81
N LEU A 186 1.35 16.95 12.34
CA LEU A 186 0.80 18.30 12.28
C LEU A 186 1.59 19.29 13.17
N GLU A 187 2.06 18.86 14.34
CA GLU A 187 2.91 19.68 15.22
C GLU A 187 4.25 20.10 14.56
N LEU A 188 4.70 19.43 13.49
CA LEU A 188 5.90 19.83 12.75
C LEU A 188 5.73 21.22 12.12
N PHE A 189 4.50 21.61 11.77
CA PHE A 189 4.18 22.87 11.11
C PHE A 189 4.09 24.04 12.10
N ASP A 190 3.86 23.77 13.38
CA ASP A 190 3.89 24.80 14.44
C ASP A 190 5.32 25.22 14.81
N LYS A 191 6.30 24.36 14.53
CA LYS A 191 7.70 24.52 14.96
C LYS A 191 8.62 25.06 13.87
N ASP A 192 8.25 24.89 12.60
CA ASP A 192 9.04 25.31 11.45
C ASP A 192 8.39 26.50 10.72
N GLU A 193 9.10 27.63 10.61
CA GLU A 193 8.68 28.70 9.69
C GLU A 193 8.76 28.21 8.23
N PRO A 194 7.84 28.64 7.33
CA PRO A 194 7.82 28.19 5.94
C PRO A 194 9.12 28.58 5.22
N ARG A 195 10.03 27.62 5.07
CA ARG A 195 11.25 27.73 4.26
C ARG A 195 11.03 27.02 2.92
N GLY A 196 10.81 27.77 1.85
CA GLY A 196 10.62 27.22 0.50
C GLY A 196 9.58 28.00 -0.32
N SER A 197 9.18 27.46 -1.49
CA SER A 197 8.05 28.01 -2.22
C SER A 197 6.75 27.81 -1.41
N ALA A 198 5.85 28.79 -1.49
CA ALA A 198 4.54 28.70 -0.85
C ALA A 198 3.74 27.46 -1.32
N GLY A 199 3.95 27.01 -2.57
CA GLY A 199 3.27 25.84 -3.14
C GLY A 199 3.75 24.52 -2.51
N GLY A 200 5.08 24.33 -2.41
CA GLY A 200 5.66 23.11 -1.84
C GLY A 200 5.31 22.92 -0.35
N TYR A 201 5.28 24.01 0.42
CA TYR A 201 4.86 23.97 1.83
C TYR A 201 3.39 23.53 1.98
N LEU A 202 2.48 24.14 1.20
CA LEU A 202 1.05 23.81 1.22
C LEU A 202 0.78 22.37 0.80
N ALA A 203 1.53 21.84 -0.18
CA ALA A 203 1.40 20.46 -0.60
C ALA A 203 1.82 19.48 0.51
N VAL A 204 2.90 19.76 1.22
CA VAL A 204 3.38 18.95 2.35
C VAL A 204 2.41 19.03 3.53
N GLU A 205 1.83 20.20 3.81
CA GLU A 205 0.79 20.40 4.82
C GLU A 205 -0.50 19.62 4.49
N ALA A 206 -0.94 19.67 3.24
CA ALA A 206 -2.11 18.94 2.78
C ALA A 206 -1.95 17.43 3.00
N ARG A 207 -0.75 16.89 2.78
CA ARG A 207 -0.50 15.46 3.03
C ARG A 207 -0.49 15.10 4.51
N ALA A 208 0.11 15.93 5.37
CA ALA A 208 0.06 15.72 6.82
C ALA A 208 -1.39 15.70 7.34
N LYS A 209 -2.22 16.66 6.88
CA LYS A 209 -3.66 16.68 7.18
C LYS A 209 -4.40 15.47 6.62
N ALA A 210 -4.07 15.03 5.41
CA ALA A 210 -4.72 13.88 4.82
C ALA A 210 -4.40 12.57 5.54
N VAL A 211 -3.19 12.40 6.07
CA VAL A 211 -2.87 11.23 6.90
C VAL A 211 -3.63 11.26 8.22
N LYS A 212 -3.81 12.42 8.85
CA LYS A 212 -4.73 12.54 10.00
C LYS A 212 -6.16 12.19 9.59
N GLY A 213 -6.62 12.68 8.43
CA GLY A 213 -7.92 12.34 7.85
C GLY A 213 -8.09 10.84 7.64
N LEU A 214 -7.08 10.14 7.11
CA LEU A 214 -7.10 8.68 6.93
C LEU A 214 -7.22 7.95 8.27
N VAL A 215 -6.45 8.34 9.28
CA VAL A 215 -6.52 7.72 10.62
C VAL A 215 -7.90 7.91 11.24
N GLU A 216 -8.43 9.13 11.21
CA GLU A 216 -9.78 9.40 11.75
C GLU A 216 -10.87 8.69 10.93
N HIS A 217 -10.65 8.52 9.61
CA HIS A 217 -11.52 7.74 8.75
C HIS A 217 -11.50 6.25 9.14
N VAL A 218 -10.35 5.66 9.49
CA VAL A 218 -10.28 4.29 10.03
C VAL A 218 -10.99 4.18 11.39
N ARG A 219 -10.82 5.18 12.26
CA ARG A 219 -11.44 5.22 13.61
C ARG A 219 -12.96 5.44 13.57
N GLY A 220 -13.49 5.97 12.47
CA GLY A 220 -14.92 6.25 12.30
C GLY A 220 -15.37 7.65 12.72
N ASN A 221 -14.44 8.57 12.97
CA ASN A 221 -14.74 9.93 13.37
C ASN A 221 -14.92 10.83 12.14
N LEU A 222 -16.16 10.99 11.64
CA LEU A 222 -16.40 11.70 10.37
C LEU A 222 -16.27 13.24 10.44
N GLU A 223 -16.54 13.83 11.61
CA GLU A 223 -16.46 15.29 11.82
C GLU A 223 -15.04 15.86 11.60
N PRO A 224 -13.97 15.35 12.25
CA PRO A 224 -12.62 15.85 12.01
C PRO A 224 -12.12 15.59 10.58
N VAL A 225 -12.57 14.50 9.95
CA VAL A 225 -12.13 14.09 8.60
C VAL A 225 -12.47 15.16 7.55
N LYS A 226 -13.67 15.74 7.61
CA LYS A 226 -14.08 16.79 6.69
C LYS A 226 -13.18 18.04 6.80
N SER A 227 -12.83 18.43 8.03
CA SER A 227 -11.93 19.56 8.28
C SER A 227 -10.50 19.29 7.79
N CYS A 228 -10.04 18.04 7.88
CA CYS A 228 -8.71 17.66 7.42
C CYS A 228 -8.58 17.78 5.89
N PHE A 229 -9.63 17.45 5.15
CA PHE A 229 -9.62 17.46 3.69
C PHE A 229 -10.06 18.80 3.05
N GLN A 230 -10.66 19.74 3.80
CA GLN A 230 -10.99 21.06 3.26
C GLN A 230 -9.77 21.84 2.75
N ALA A 231 -8.60 21.63 3.38
CA ALA A 231 -7.34 22.26 2.94
C ALA A 231 -6.83 21.73 1.59
N PHE A 232 -7.26 20.52 1.17
CA PHE A 232 -6.83 19.89 -0.09
C PHE A 232 -7.47 20.55 -1.32
N LEU A 233 -8.67 21.12 -1.19
CA LEU A 233 -9.40 21.77 -2.29
C LEU A 233 -8.72 23.04 -2.85
N VAL A 234 -7.64 23.51 -2.22
CA VAL A 234 -6.96 24.77 -2.54
C VAL A 234 -5.65 24.54 -3.32
N VAL A 235 -5.15 23.30 -3.43
CA VAL A 235 -3.81 23.02 -3.96
C VAL A 235 -3.88 22.26 -5.29
N GLU A 236 -3.71 22.96 -6.41
CA GLU A 236 -3.74 22.39 -7.77
C GLU A 236 -2.63 21.31 -8.02
N ASP A 237 -1.45 21.45 -7.41
CA ASP A 237 -0.30 20.54 -7.59
C ASP A 237 -0.38 19.23 -6.77
N SER A 238 -1.44 19.04 -5.97
CA SER A 238 -1.57 17.89 -5.06
C SER A 238 -2.27 16.66 -5.68
N ALA A 239 -2.64 16.75 -6.96
CA ALA A 239 -3.50 15.81 -7.70
C ALA A 239 -2.97 14.37 -7.80
N GLY A 240 -1.67 14.11 -7.57
CA GLY A 240 -1.05 12.77 -7.61
C GLY A 240 -0.67 12.18 -6.25
N SER A 241 -1.11 12.79 -5.15
CA SER A 241 -0.61 12.45 -3.81
C SER A 241 -1.48 11.43 -3.06
N SER A 242 -0.89 10.79 -2.05
CA SER A 242 -1.60 9.98 -1.04
C SER A 242 -2.79 10.73 -0.40
N ALA A 243 -2.73 12.06 -0.38
CA ALA A 243 -3.80 12.91 0.13
C ALA A 243 -5.07 12.85 -0.72
N ALA A 244 -4.91 12.97 -2.04
CA ALA A 244 -6.01 12.91 -3.00
C ALA A 244 -6.76 11.57 -2.93
N LEU A 245 -6.02 10.47 -2.82
CA LEU A 245 -6.59 9.13 -2.64
C LEU A 245 -7.42 9.05 -1.35
N SER A 246 -6.85 9.46 -0.21
CA SER A 246 -7.53 9.38 1.09
C SER A 246 -8.80 10.24 1.14
N TYR A 247 -8.80 11.39 0.45
CA TYR A 247 -9.99 12.21 0.30
C TYR A 247 -11.03 11.56 -0.63
N GLY A 248 -10.59 10.97 -1.74
CA GLY A 248 -11.43 10.19 -2.64
C GLY A 248 -12.14 9.04 -1.91
N GLU A 249 -11.43 8.31 -1.06
CA GLU A 249 -11.97 7.22 -0.23
C GLU A 249 -13.02 7.73 0.77
N PHE A 250 -12.79 8.89 1.38
CA PHE A 250 -13.79 9.53 2.24
C PHE A 250 -15.06 9.92 1.46
N LEU A 251 -14.90 10.52 0.28
CA LEU A 251 -16.03 10.88 -0.58
C LEU A 251 -16.79 9.65 -1.09
N HIS A 252 -16.08 8.59 -1.42
CA HIS A 252 -16.64 7.30 -1.81
C HIS A 252 -17.44 6.70 -0.65
N GLY A 253 -16.90 6.72 0.57
CA GLY A 253 -17.56 6.22 1.78
C GLY A 253 -18.82 7.00 2.15
N THR A 254 -18.85 8.28 1.80
CA THR A 254 -20.00 9.20 1.98
C THR A 254 -20.92 9.28 0.76
N ARG A 255 -20.74 8.39 -0.22
CA ARG A 255 -21.53 8.26 -1.48
C ARG A 255 -21.45 9.43 -2.45
N ASN A 256 -20.46 10.31 -2.33
CA ASN A 256 -20.14 11.27 -3.39
C ASN A 256 -19.29 10.59 -4.49
N PHE A 257 -19.91 9.63 -5.20
CA PHE A 257 -19.22 8.82 -6.20
C PHE A 257 -18.67 9.63 -7.37
N SER A 258 -19.35 10.72 -7.75
CA SER A 258 -18.92 11.58 -8.87
C SER A 258 -17.55 12.20 -8.63
N LEU A 259 -17.39 12.90 -7.50
CA LEU A 259 -16.13 13.54 -7.14
C LEU A 259 -15.05 12.51 -6.75
N ALA A 260 -15.44 11.42 -6.09
CA ALA A 260 -14.49 10.33 -5.78
C ALA A 260 -13.89 9.72 -7.05
N LYS A 261 -14.72 9.48 -8.08
CA LYS A 261 -14.25 8.96 -9.37
C LYS A 261 -13.27 9.90 -10.06
N GLU A 262 -13.56 11.19 -10.07
CA GLU A 262 -12.66 12.22 -10.62
C GLU A 262 -11.30 12.20 -9.90
N LEU A 263 -11.31 12.18 -8.56
CA LEU A 263 -10.08 12.13 -7.77
C LEU A 263 -9.26 10.86 -8.05
N TYR A 264 -9.90 9.69 -8.10
CA TYR A 264 -9.18 8.45 -8.41
C TYR A 264 -8.57 8.48 -9.82
N GLN A 265 -9.31 8.99 -10.81
CA GLN A 265 -8.80 9.14 -12.18
C GLN A 265 -7.62 10.12 -12.24
N ASN A 266 -7.71 11.24 -11.52
CA ASN A 266 -6.64 12.23 -11.43
C ASN A 266 -5.37 11.64 -10.79
N VAL A 267 -5.50 10.88 -9.70
CA VAL A 267 -4.37 10.18 -9.07
C VAL A 267 -3.72 9.19 -10.04
N ILE A 268 -4.52 8.39 -10.75
CA ILE A 268 -4.03 7.40 -11.71
C ILE A 268 -3.27 8.07 -12.87
N GLN A 269 -3.79 9.19 -13.38
CA GLN A 269 -3.15 9.93 -14.47
C GLN A 269 -1.86 10.64 -14.02
N SER A 270 -1.88 11.26 -12.85
CA SER A 270 -0.76 12.04 -12.31
C SER A 270 0.44 11.16 -11.94
N VAL A 271 0.21 10.03 -11.24
CA VAL A 271 1.30 9.11 -10.85
C VAL A 271 1.90 8.37 -12.06
N GLY A 272 1.11 8.16 -13.12
CA GLY A 272 1.59 7.56 -14.36
C GLY A 272 2.69 8.35 -15.09
N GLY A 273 2.83 9.65 -14.80
CA GLY A 273 3.77 10.55 -15.47
C GLY A 273 5.06 10.89 -14.72
N ASN A 274 5.12 10.73 -13.39
CA ASN A 274 6.20 11.30 -12.57
C ASN A 274 6.95 10.25 -11.74
N LYS A 275 7.93 9.58 -12.36
CA LYS A 275 8.81 8.61 -11.70
C LYS A 275 10.06 9.30 -11.16
N GLY A 276 10.05 9.69 -9.88
CA GLY A 276 11.29 10.09 -9.20
C GLY A 276 11.11 10.56 -7.77
N PHE A 277 12.12 10.27 -6.93
CA PHE A 277 12.31 10.80 -5.58
C PHE A 277 12.71 12.30 -5.55
N GLY A 278 12.69 12.98 -6.70
CA GLY A 278 13.18 14.35 -6.84
C GLY A 278 12.18 15.45 -6.49
N ASN A 279 10.88 15.14 -6.39
CA ASN A 279 9.84 16.12 -6.08
C ASN A 279 9.47 16.07 -4.58
N ILE A 280 9.65 17.22 -3.91
CA ILE A 280 9.32 17.43 -2.50
C ILE A 280 7.86 17.02 -2.18
N CYS A 281 6.95 17.26 -3.13
CA CYS A 281 5.51 17.04 -2.94
C CYS A 281 5.12 15.55 -2.98
N THR A 282 5.88 14.71 -3.68
CA THR A 282 5.56 13.28 -3.91
C THR A 282 6.42 12.32 -3.10
N LEU A 283 7.39 12.83 -2.32
CA LEU A 283 8.26 11.99 -1.51
C LEU A 283 7.46 11.15 -0.53
N ALA A 284 7.44 9.84 -0.69
CA ALA A 284 6.75 8.92 0.22
C ALA A 284 7.48 7.58 0.27
N ALA A 285 7.15 6.75 1.25
CA ALA A 285 7.82 5.48 1.51
C ALA A 285 6.84 4.38 1.91
N CYS A 286 7.31 3.13 1.85
CA CYS A 286 6.55 1.95 2.25
C CYS A 286 5.17 1.91 1.55
N ASN A 287 4.10 1.61 2.29
CA ASN A 287 2.75 1.53 1.74
C ASN A 287 2.12 2.89 1.33
N MET A 288 2.82 4.00 1.56
CA MET A 288 2.43 5.33 1.08
C MET A 288 3.18 5.74 -0.20
N ALA A 289 4.09 4.90 -0.70
CA ALA A 289 4.87 5.17 -1.91
C ALA A 289 3.97 5.34 -3.16
N PRO A 290 4.40 6.09 -4.18
CA PRO A 290 3.57 6.38 -5.36
C PRO A 290 3.02 5.13 -6.07
N ASP A 291 3.83 4.08 -6.19
CA ASP A 291 3.39 2.81 -6.81
C ASP A 291 2.21 2.17 -6.03
N GLU A 292 2.23 2.28 -4.70
CA GLU A 292 1.18 1.79 -3.80
C GLU A 292 -0.09 2.62 -3.90
N VAL A 293 0.08 3.94 -3.94
CA VAL A 293 -1.03 4.90 -4.11
C VAL A 293 -1.70 4.69 -5.47
N LEU A 294 -0.92 4.44 -6.53
CA LEU A 294 -1.45 4.11 -7.85
C LEU A 294 -2.25 2.80 -7.85
N LEU A 295 -1.73 1.75 -7.21
CA LEU A 295 -2.44 0.49 -7.07
C LEU A 295 -3.74 0.67 -6.29
N ALA A 296 -3.68 1.35 -5.14
CA ALA A 296 -4.83 1.60 -4.29
C ALA A 296 -5.90 2.45 -4.99
N ALA A 297 -5.52 3.53 -5.68
CA ALA A 297 -6.44 4.34 -6.48
C ALA A 297 -7.11 3.53 -7.61
N THR A 298 -6.36 2.64 -8.28
CA THR A 298 -6.91 1.76 -9.31
C THR A 298 -7.93 0.79 -8.71
N CYS A 299 -7.63 0.20 -7.55
CA CYS A 299 -8.54 -0.70 -6.85
C CYS A 299 -9.77 0.03 -6.29
N ALA A 300 -9.60 1.24 -5.77
CA ALA A 300 -10.68 2.08 -5.26
C ALA A 300 -11.64 2.50 -6.39
N LEU A 301 -11.11 2.84 -7.57
CA LEU A 301 -11.92 3.09 -8.77
C LEU A 301 -12.71 1.84 -9.19
N GLY A 302 -12.07 0.66 -9.21
CA GLY A 302 -12.76 -0.59 -9.52
C GLY A 302 -13.87 -0.93 -8.52
N GLN A 303 -13.64 -0.68 -7.23
CA GLN A 303 -14.68 -0.81 -6.20
C GLN A 303 -15.81 0.21 -6.39
N LEU A 304 -15.49 1.44 -6.79
CA LEU A 304 -16.48 2.49 -7.07
C LEU A 304 -17.39 2.08 -8.21
N GLU A 305 -16.84 1.62 -9.34
CA GLU A 305 -17.63 1.13 -10.47
C GLU A 305 -18.52 -0.06 -10.06
N ALA A 306 -18.02 -0.95 -9.21
CA ALA A 306 -18.83 -2.05 -8.67
C ALA A 306 -19.98 -1.54 -7.79
N HIS A 307 -19.75 -0.52 -6.96
CA HIS A 307 -20.79 0.08 -6.10
C HIS A 307 -21.81 0.89 -6.88
N THR A 308 -21.45 1.42 -8.05
CA THR A 308 -22.39 2.11 -8.97
C THR A 308 -23.08 1.16 -9.95
N GLY A 309 -22.77 -0.15 -9.93
CA GLY A 309 -23.37 -1.18 -10.77
C GLY A 309 -22.72 -1.36 -12.14
N ASN A 310 -21.61 -0.68 -12.43
CA ASN A 310 -20.85 -0.79 -13.67
C ASN A 310 -19.87 -1.98 -13.59
N PHE A 311 -20.40 -3.20 -13.54
CA PHE A 311 -19.60 -4.39 -13.24
C PHE A 311 -18.58 -4.76 -14.31
N ASP A 312 -18.83 -4.45 -15.58
CA ASP A 312 -17.90 -4.77 -16.66
C ASP A 312 -16.64 -3.88 -16.58
N ASP A 313 -16.81 -2.58 -16.32
CA ASP A 313 -15.71 -1.64 -16.06
C ASP A 313 -14.96 -2.04 -14.78
N ALA A 314 -15.68 -2.39 -13.72
CA ALA A 314 -15.10 -2.85 -12.46
C ALA A 314 -14.22 -4.10 -12.65
N GLU A 315 -14.69 -5.09 -13.41
CA GLU A 315 -13.96 -6.31 -13.72
C GLU A 315 -12.69 -6.00 -14.51
N GLU A 316 -12.75 -5.14 -15.53
CA GLU A 316 -11.58 -4.73 -16.31
C GLU A 316 -10.54 -4.03 -15.44
N ILE A 317 -10.97 -3.03 -14.67
CA ILE A 317 -10.09 -2.20 -13.84
C ILE A 317 -9.41 -3.04 -12.76
N LEU A 318 -10.15 -3.87 -12.04
CA LEU A 318 -9.61 -4.72 -10.98
C LEU A 318 -8.73 -5.84 -11.54
N THR A 319 -9.03 -6.38 -12.73
CA THR A 319 -8.16 -7.36 -13.40
C THR A 319 -6.84 -6.73 -13.82
N ARG A 320 -6.87 -5.49 -14.33
CA ARG A 320 -5.65 -4.74 -14.64
C ARG A 320 -4.83 -4.45 -13.38
N ALA A 321 -5.48 -4.11 -12.27
CA ALA A 321 -4.81 -3.93 -10.98
C ALA A 321 -4.15 -5.23 -10.51
N LEU A 322 -4.84 -6.37 -10.66
CA LEU A 322 -4.31 -7.69 -10.33
C LEU A 322 -3.05 -8.01 -11.14
N THR A 323 -3.11 -7.87 -12.47
CA THR A 323 -1.96 -8.13 -13.35
C THR A 323 -0.76 -7.27 -12.97
N LYS A 324 -0.96 -5.96 -12.77
CA LYS A 324 0.13 -5.07 -12.34
C LYS A 324 0.70 -5.46 -10.97
N THR A 325 -0.14 -5.87 -10.04
CA THR A 325 0.29 -6.32 -8.70
C THR A 325 1.15 -7.58 -8.79
N GLU A 326 0.75 -8.54 -9.62
CA GLU A 326 1.53 -9.76 -9.87
C GLU A 326 2.87 -9.44 -10.57
N GLU A 327 2.85 -8.54 -11.56
CA GLU A 327 4.05 -8.06 -12.25
C GLU A 327 5.00 -7.29 -11.34
N GLN A 328 4.50 -6.60 -10.31
CA GLN A 328 5.32 -5.82 -9.40
C GLN A 328 5.87 -6.67 -8.24
N TYR A 329 4.99 -7.34 -7.49
CA TYR A 329 5.36 -8.04 -6.26
C TYR A 329 5.53 -9.56 -6.42
N GLY A 330 5.04 -10.12 -7.53
CA GLY A 330 4.97 -11.57 -7.76
C GLY A 330 3.63 -12.17 -7.37
N THR A 331 3.33 -13.35 -7.93
CA THR A 331 2.02 -14.05 -7.85
C THR A 331 1.70 -14.63 -6.47
N CYS A 332 2.66 -14.63 -5.55
CA CYS A 332 2.52 -15.14 -4.19
C CYS A 332 2.48 -14.02 -3.13
N HIS A 333 2.45 -12.75 -3.54
CA HIS A 333 2.53 -11.63 -2.61
C HIS A 333 1.18 -11.36 -1.91
N PRO A 334 1.14 -10.98 -0.61
CA PRO A 334 -0.10 -10.69 0.11
C PRO A 334 -0.99 -9.62 -0.55
N LYS A 335 -0.41 -8.62 -1.21
CA LYS A 335 -1.19 -7.59 -1.96
C LYS A 335 -2.03 -8.18 -3.08
N VAL A 336 -1.56 -9.25 -3.74
CA VAL A 336 -2.37 -9.99 -4.72
C VAL A 336 -3.63 -10.54 -4.03
N GLY A 337 -3.51 -11.03 -2.80
CA GLY A 337 -4.65 -11.47 -1.98
C GLY A 337 -5.65 -10.35 -1.66
N VAL A 338 -5.18 -9.13 -1.40
CA VAL A 338 -6.05 -7.96 -1.19
C VAL A 338 -6.85 -7.64 -2.46
N VAL A 339 -6.20 -7.59 -3.62
CA VAL A 339 -6.86 -7.31 -4.91
C VAL A 339 -7.84 -8.43 -5.28
N LEU A 340 -7.49 -9.69 -5.04
CA LEU A 340 -8.40 -10.83 -5.23
C LEU A 340 -9.64 -10.74 -4.33
N THR A 341 -9.49 -10.21 -3.11
CA THR A 341 -10.63 -9.97 -2.21
C THR A 341 -11.56 -8.89 -2.76
N CYS A 342 -11.02 -7.82 -3.36
CA CYS A 342 -11.81 -6.80 -4.06
C CYS A 342 -12.60 -7.41 -5.24
N LEU A 343 -11.93 -8.22 -6.07
CA LEU A 343 -12.57 -8.94 -7.19
C LEU A 343 -13.68 -9.88 -6.72
N ALA A 344 -13.44 -10.62 -5.64
CA ALA A 344 -14.43 -11.54 -5.09
C ALA A 344 -15.70 -10.80 -4.60
N LEU A 345 -15.53 -9.65 -3.95
CA LEU A 345 -16.65 -8.80 -3.52
C LEU A 345 -17.39 -8.15 -4.70
N MET A 346 -16.66 -7.76 -5.76
CA MET A 346 -17.27 -7.27 -6.99
C MET A 346 -18.14 -8.35 -7.64
N PHE A 347 -17.62 -9.57 -7.86
CA PHE A 347 -18.40 -10.67 -8.43
C PHE A 347 -19.59 -11.08 -7.55
N ARG A 348 -19.48 -10.90 -6.23
CA ARG A 348 -20.59 -11.10 -5.30
C ARG A 348 -21.67 -10.04 -5.48
N SER A 349 -21.29 -8.78 -5.59
CA SER A 349 -22.22 -7.66 -5.83
C SER A 349 -22.91 -7.82 -7.19
N LYS A 350 -22.15 -8.17 -8.24
CA LYS A 350 -22.67 -8.51 -9.58
C LYS A 350 -23.72 -9.60 -9.53
N ALA A 351 -23.39 -10.74 -8.91
CA ALA A 351 -24.30 -11.88 -8.76
C ALA A 351 -25.60 -11.52 -8.04
N LYS A 352 -25.52 -10.68 -6.99
CA LYS A 352 -26.68 -10.23 -6.22
C LYS A 352 -27.59 -9.31 -7.04
N GLN A 353 -27.02 -8.37 -7.77
CA GLN A 353 -27.76 -7.36 -8.54
C GLN A 353 -28.33 -7.91 -9.85
N GLU A 354 -27.58 -8.79 -10.54
CA GLU A 354 -28.01 -9.40 -11.80
C GLU A 354 -28.80 -10.70 -11.60
N HIS A 355 -29.05 -11.11 -10.35
CA HIS A 355 -29.64 -12.42 -10.00
C HIS A 355 -28.92 -13.60 -10.68
N SER A 356 -27.61 -13.50 -10.85
CA SER A 356 -26.76 -14.49 -11.53
C SER A 356 -25.95 -15.31 -10.53
N SER A 357 -25.44 -16.48 -10.97
CA SER A 357 -24.57 -17.32 -10.13
C SER A 357 -23.10 -17.08 -10.48
N ALA A 358 -22.35 -16.46 -9.58
CA ALA A 358 -20.88 -16.37 -9.64
C ALA A 358 -20.18 -17.13 -8.51
N LEU A 359 -20.89 -18.09 -7.89
CA LEU A 359 -20.45 -18.76 -6.66
C LEU A 359 -19.08 -19.43 -6.77
N LEU A 360 -18.84 -20.18 -7.85
CA LEU A 360 -17.56 -20.88 -8.07
C LEU A 360 -16.39 -19.90 -8.27
N ILE A 361 -16.63 -18.77 -8.95
CA ILE A 361 -15.63 -17.72 -9.16
C ILE A 361 -15.28 -17.09 -7.81
N GLN A 362 -16.30 -16.67 -7.04
CA GLN A 362 -16.11 -16.09 -5.71
C GLN A 362 -15.35 -17.05 -4.78
N GLU A 363 -15.74 -18.32 -4.75
CA GLU A 363 -15.08 -19.33 -3.92
C GLU A 363 -13.60 -19.48 -4.28
N GLY A 364 -13.28 -19.58 -5.58
CA GLY A 364 -11.91 -19.70 -6.06
C GLY A 364 -11.06 -18.47 -5.71
N LEU A 365 -11.62 -17.27 -5.91
CA LEU A 365 -10.94 -16.01 -5.59
C LEU A 365 -10.68 -15.87 -4.10
N TYR A 366 -11.68 -16.14 -3.24
CA TYR A 366 -11.49 -16.06 -1.79
C TYR A 366 -10.51 -17.11 -1.28
N ARG A 367 -10.56 -18.35 -1.79
CA ARG A 367 -9.62 -19.39 -1.40
C ARG A 367 -8.18 -18.96 -1.68
N ARG A 368 -7.93 -18.46 -2.90
CA ARG A 368 -6.62 -17.95 -3.28
C ARG A 368 -6.22 -16.72 -2.47
N ALA A 369 -7.15 -15.80 -2.21
CA ALA A 369 -6.88 -14.62 -1.39
C ALA A 369 -6.44 -15.00 0.03
N ILE A 370 -7.16 -15.92 0.69
CA ILE A 370 -6.85 -16.39 2.04
C ILE A 370 -5.48 -17.08 2.11
N GLU A 371 -5.13 -17.88 1.10
CA GLU A 371 -3.80 -18.48 0.97
C GLU A 371 -2.70 -17.42 0.89
N LEU A 372 -2.88 -16.42 0.03
CA LEU A 372 -1.87 -15.37 -0.21
C LEU A 372 -1.73 -14.39 0.97
N LEU A 373 -2.82 -14.11 1.67
CA LEU A 373 -2.81 -13.32 2.89
C LEU A 373 -2.18 -14.07 4.07
N LYS A 374 -1.75 -15.33 3.88
CA LYS A 374 -1.15 -16.19 4.91
C LYS A 374 -2.03 -16.29 6.17
N ALA A 375 -3.34 -16.40 5.97
CA ALA A 375 -4.29 -16.43 7.07
C ALA A 375 -4.04 -17.65 7.98
N LEU A 376 -3.82 -17.42 9.27
CA LEU A 376 -3.52 -18.48 10.25
C LEU A 376 -4.59 -19.58 10.24
N PRO A 377 -4.23 -20.86 10.35
CA PRO A 377 -5.20 -21.95 10.48
C PRO A 377 -6.26 -21.66 11.54
N LEU A 378 -7.51 -22.11 11.32
CA LEU A 378 -8.65 -21.80 12.20
C LEU A 378 -8.46 -22.27 13.65
N GLU A 379 -7.59 -23.26 13.86
CA GLU A 379 -7.30 -23.86 15.17
C GLU A 379 -6.00 -23.32 15.80
N SER A 380 -5.34 -22.36 15.15
CA SER A 380 -4.12 -21.74 15.70
C SER A 380 -4.47 -20.78 16.82
N GLU A 381 -3.85 -20.96 17.99
CA GLU A 381 -3.83 -19.98 19.09
C GLU A 381 -2.76 -18.90 18.90
N GLU A 382 -2.03 -18.91 17.77
CA GLU A 382 -1.06 -17.86 17.47
C GLU A 382 -1.78 -16.52 17.30
N THR A 383 -1.12 -15.47 17.79
CA THR A 383 -1.62 -14.10 17.71
C THR A 383 -1.98 -13.75 16.27
N MET A 384 -3.19 -13.20 16.09
CA MET A 384 -3.67 -12.66 14.82
C MET A 384 -2.60 -11.74 14.20
N GLY A 385 -2.09 -12.12 13.03
CA GLY A 385 -1.05 -11.36 12.33
C GLY A 385 -1.56 -10.07 11.67
N SER A 386 -0.62 -9.33 11.07
CA SER A 386 -0.87 -8.18 10.19
C SER A 386 -1.98 -8.47 9.16
N ARG A 387 -2.73 -7.43 8.77
CA ARG A 387 -3.85 -7.52 7.80
C ARG A 387 -5.07 -8.31 8.30
N ARG A 388 -5.31 -8.27 9.62
CA ARG A 388 -6.42 -8.94 10.30
C ARG A 388 -7.79 -8.64 9.65
N ASP A 389 -8.07 -7.37 9.34
CA ASP A 389 -9.38 -6.94 8.82
C ASP A 389 -9.67 -7.50 7.42
N ILE A 390 -8.71 -7.41 6.48
CA ILE A 390 -8.90 -7.97 5.13
C ILE A 390 -8.98 -9.51 5.16
N VAL A 391 -8.25 -10.17 6.07
CA VAL A 391 -8.36 -11.63 6.25
C VAL A 391 -9.75 -12.00 6.79
N ALA A 392 -10.27 -11.25 7.76
CA ALA A 392 -11.62 -11.42 8.27
C ALA A 392 -12.66 -11.22 7.16
N LEU A 393 -12.50 -10.19 6.32
CA LEU A 393 -13.38 -9.94 5.17
C LEU A 393 -13.36 -11.09 4.17
N ALA A 394 -12.16 -11.55 3.75
CA ALA A 394 -12.01 -12.65 2.81
C ALA A 394 -12.60 -13.96 3.37
N ARG A 395 -12.37 -14.25 4.66
CA ARG A 395 -12.95 -15.42 5.34
C ARG A 395 -14.45 -15.32 5.50
N GLY A 396 -14.98 -14.15 5.81
CA GLY A 396 -16.41 -13.90 5.90
C GLY A 396 -17.12 -14.10 4.56
N GLY A 397 -16.54 -13.56 3.47
CA GLY A 397 -17.04 -13.76 2.11
C GLY A 397 -16.98 -15.23 1.67
N TYR A 398 -15.85 -15.91 1.95
CA TYR A 398 -15.70 -17.34 1.71
C TYR A 398 -16.74 -18.16 2.48
N ALA A 399 -16.96 -17.83 3.76
CA ALA A 399 -17.93 -18.49 4.61
C ALA A 399 -19.35 -18.40 4.04
N GLN A 400 -19.74 -17.24 3.51
CA GLN A 400 -21.04 -17.07 2.85
C GLN A 400 -21.13 -17.94 1.59
N ALA A 401 -20.10 -17.95 0.75
CA ALA A 401 -20.06 -18.81 -0.44
C ALA A 401 -20.21 -20.30 -0.08
N LEU A 402 -19.55 -20.75 0.99
CA LEU A 402 -19.68 -22.13 1.47
C LEU A 402 -21.04 -22.45 2.09
N SER A 403 -21.65 -21.48 2.76
CA SER A 403 -22.93 -21.68 3.46
C SER A 403 -24.10 -21.95 2.51
N VAL A 404 -23.99 -21.52 1.25
CA VAL A 404 -24.95 -21.86 0.20
C VAL A 404 -24.90 -23.36 -0.15
N GLN A 405 -23.73 -24.00 0.00
CA GLN A 405 -23.52 -25.41 -0.33
C GLN A 405 -23.91 -26.31 0.84
N GLN A 406 -24.94 -27.16 0.67
CA GLN A 406 -25.49 -27.99 1.75
C GLN A 406 -24.42 -28.82 2.49
N ASN A 407 -23.47 -29.40 1.76
CA ASN A 407 -22.43 -30.27 2.32
C ASN A 407 -21.34 -29.50 3.08
N ARG A 408 -21.24 -28.18 2.94
CA ARG A 408 -20.16 -27.35 3.49
C ARG A 408 -20.64 -26.25 4.44
N LYS A 409 -21.91 -26.29 4.84
CA LYS A 409 -22.49 -25.35 5.82
C LYS A 409 -21.71 -25.30 7.14
N ASN A 410 -21.26 -26.45 7.64
CA ASN A 410 -20.49 -26.51 8.89
C ASN A 410 -19.13 -25.82 8.77
N GLU A 411 -18.44 -25.99 7.63
CA GLU A 411 -17.16 -25.33 7.32
C GLU A 411 -17.37 -23.81 7.23
N GLY A 412 -18.39 -23.38 6.48
CA GLY A 412 -18.79 -21.98 6.37
C GLY A 412 -19.11 -21.37 7.74
N GLY A 413 -19.87 -22.07 8.60
CA GLY A 413 -20.19 -21.60 9.95
C GLY A 413 -18.99 -21.47 10.89
N LYS A 414 -17.94 -22.29 10.74
CA LYS A 414 -16.67 -22.12 11.46
C LYS A 414 -15.93 -20.88 10.98
N MET A 415 -15.80 -20.74 9.66
CA MET A 415 -15.09 -19.63 9.03
C MET A 415 -15.75 -18.28 9.35
N LYS A 416 -17.09 -18.23 9.34
CA LYS A 416 -17.88 -17.05 9.73
C LYS A 416 -17.61 -16.62 11.17
N ARG A 417 -17.70 -17.54 12.13
CA ARG A 417 -17.46 -17.24 13.55
C ARG A 417 -16.05 -16.71 13.79
N TRP A 418 -15.05 -17.31 13.14
CA TRP A 418 -13.69 -16.81 13.20
C TRP A 418 -13.61 -15.39 12.63
N ALA A 419 -14.20 -15.15 11.45
CA ALA A 419 -14.17 -13.84 10.81
C ALA A 419 -14.85 -12.75 11.65
N GLU A 420 -15.98 -13.06 12.29
CA GLU A 420 -16.69 -12.14 13.19
C GLU A 420 -15.85 -11.81 14.43
N SER A 421 -15.16 -12.80 15.01
CA SER A 421 -14.22 -12.57 16.13
C SER A 421 -12.95 -11.83 15.71
N ALA A 422 -12.53 -12.01 14.46
CA ALA A 422 -11.36 -11.40 13.87
C ALA A 422 -11.63 -9.96 13.40
N TRP A 423 -12.89 -9.58 13.19
CA TRP A 423 -13.23 -8.28 12.65
C TRP A 423 -12.90 -7.16 13.63
N GLY A 424 -12.01 -6.24 13.23
CA GLY A 424 -11.52 -5.15 14.07
C GLY A 424 -12.07 -3.76 13.71
N SER A 425 -12.96 -3.64 12.71
CA SER A 425 -13.50 -2.33 12.33
C SER A 425 -14.55 -1.85 13.32
N HIS A 426 -14.33 -0.66 13.87
CA HIS A 426 -15.27 0.04 14.75
C HIS A 426 -16.40 0.74 13.97
N ARG A 427 -16.22 0.93 12.65
CA ARG A 427 -17.16 1.68 11.81
C ARG A 427 -18.39 0.90 11.43
N MET A 428 -18.23 -0.39 11.20
CA MET A 428 -19.29 -1.26 10.71
C MET A 428 -19.01 -2.70 11.12
N SER A 429 -20.05 -3.50 11.19
CA SER A 429 -19.96 -4.94 11.37
C SER A 429 -19.43 -5.63 10.12
N LEU A 430 -18.87 -6.84 10.26
CA LEU A 430 -18.47 -7.68 9.12
C LEU A 430 -19.66 -7.94 8.17
N ALA A 431 -20.87 -8.06 8.70
CA ALA A 431 -22.07 -8.26 7.89
C ALA A 431 -22.35 -7.05 6.99
N GLU A 432 -22.23 -5.82 7.51
CA GLU A 432 -22.36 -4.58 6.73
C GLU A 432 -21.22 -4.41 5.73
N ALA A 433 -20.00 -4.81 6.10
CA ALA A 433 -18.84 -4.74 5.19
C ALA A 433 -18.96 -5.73 4.01
N LEU A 434 -19.59 -6.88 4.23
CA LEU A 434 -19.87 -7.83 3.16
C LEU A 434 -21.11 -7.40 2.35
N ASP A 435 -22.21 -7.03 3.00
CA ASP A 435 -23.45 -6.65 2.32
C ASP A 435 -23.62 -5.13 2.19
N LEU A 436 -23.29 -4.62 1.00
CA LEU A 436 -23.77 -3.32 0.54
C LEU A 436 -25.31 -3.36 0.48
N SER A 437 -25.95 -2.76 1.49
CA SER A 437 -27.37 -2.42 1.43
C SER A 437 -27.51 -1.01 0.87
N GLU A 438 -28.39 -0.81 -0.10
CA GLU A 438 -28.75 0.53 -0.58
C GLU A 438 -29.20 1.45 0.57
N SER A 439 -29.78 0.88 1.63
CA SER A 439 -30.21 1.59 2.85
C SER A 439 -29.10 1.89 3.86
N SER A 440 -27.91 1.28 3.73
CA SER A 440 -26.77 1.59 4.59
C SER A 440 -26.12 2.89 4.13
N GLY A 441 -26.13 3.92 4.99
CA GLY A 441 -25.41 5.17 4.74
C GLY A 441 -23.88 5.03 4.68
N LYS A 442 -23.34 3.82 4.91
CA LYS A 442 -21.91 3.50 4.92
C LYS A 442 -21.57 2.58 3.75
N VAL A 443 -20.59 2.96 2.94
CA VAL A 443 -20.06 2.15 1.84
C VAL A 443 -18.69 1.62 2.25
N PRO A 444 -18.52 0.30 2.49
CA PRO A 444 -17.21 -0.30 2.78
C PRO A 444 -16.26 -0.13 1.60
N ILE A 445 -15.05 0.34 1.86
CA ILE A 445 -14.00 0.45 0.84
C ILE A 445 -12.74 -0.22 1.36
N ILE A 446 -12.15 -1.12 0.58
CA ILE A 446 -10.85 -1.69 0.90
C ILE A 446 -9.77 -0.71 0.44
N ASP A 447 -9.05 -0.11 1.40
CA ASP A 447 -7.80 0.60 1.13
C ASP A 447 -6.67 -0.44 1.05
N VAL A 448 -6.10 -0.57 -0.14
CA VAL A 448 -5.05 -1.55 -0.44
C VAL A 448 -3.71 -1.21 0.22
N ARG A 449 -3.44 0.08 0.50
CA ARG A 449 -2.20 0.52 1.16
C ARG A 449 -2.10 -0.07 2.56
N ILE A 450 -3.19 0.06 3.32
CA ILE A 450 -3.26 -0.38 4.71
C ILE A 450 -3.92 -1.76 4.86
N SER A 451 -4.43 -2.36 3.79
CA SER A 451 -5.10 -3.66 3.82
C SER A 451 -6.27 -3.71 4.83
N ARG A 452 -7.04 -2.62 4.92
CA ARG A 452 -8.19 -2.48 5.84
C ARG A 452 -9.42 -1.98 5.09
N VAL A 453 -10.58 -2.22 5.70
CA VAL A 453 -11.85 -1.65 5.26
C VAL A 453 -12.05 -0.31 5.95
N LEU A 454 -12.22 0.73 5.15
CA LEU A 454 -12.70 2.04 5.57
C LEU A 454 -14.22 1.97 5.71
#